data_AF-A0A4Q3UFN6-F1
#
_entry.id   AF-A0A4Q3UFN6-F1
#
_cell.length_a   1.000
_cell.length_b   1.000
_cell.length_c   1.000
_cell.angle_alpha   90.00
_cell.angle_beta   90.00
_cell.angle_gamma   90.00
#
_symmetry.space_group_name_H-M   'P 1'
#
loop_
_entity.id
_entity.type
_entity.pdbx_description
1 polymer ?
#
loop_
_entity_poly.entity_id
_entity_poly.type
_entity_poly.pdbx_seq_one_letter_code
_entity_poly.pdbx_strand_id
1 'polypeptide(L)'
;MAIDLLVVTLVFAVGNLVWGHFEAKTPLWRRWAKYFAFLVITALLSAKFGHVGVATMLGLGFVAAVVVHGWWLPKHGINGWTGEPREAYERLRGWRA
;
A
#
# COMPACT_ATOMS: atom_id res chain seq x y z
N MET A 1 19.60 -7.24 2.52
CA MET A 1 18.48 -8.22 2.50
C MET A 1 17.68 -8.27 3.80
N ALA A 2 18.22 -8.76 4.93
CA ALA A 2 17.42 -8.91 6.16
C ALA A 2 16.84 -7.57 6.67
N ILE A 3 17.66 -6.52 6.70
CA ILE A 3 17.22 -5.16 7.05
C ILE A 3 16.15 -4.65 6.07
N ASP A 4 16.30 -4.92 4.78
CA ASP A 4 15.34 -4.47 3.76
C ASP A 4 13.96 -5.12 3.97
N LEU A 5 13.94 -6.43 4.26
CA LEU A 5 12.70 -7.14 4.58
C LEU A 5 12.07 -6.63 5.88
N LEU A 6 12.89 -6.35 6.90
CA LEU A 6 12.42 -5.73 8.14
C LEU A 6 11.76 -4.37 7.87
N VAL A 7 12.42 -3.49 7.10
CA VAL A 7 11.90 -2.17 6.76
C VAL A 7 10.57 -2.28 6.02
N VAL A 8 10.49 -3.13 4.98
CA VAL A 8 9.25 -3.33 4.22
C VAL A 8 8.14 -3.92 5.11
N THR A 9 8.49 -4.85 6.00
CA THR A 9 7.54 -5.40 6.97
C THR A 9 6.98 -4.33 7.90
N LEU A 10 7.84 -3.45 8.43
CA LEU A 10 7.43 -2.31 9.27
C LEU A 10 6.53 -1.33 8.51
N VAL A 11 6.86 -1.02 7.26
CA VAL A 11 6.01 -0.17 6.40
C VAL A 11 4.63 -0.79 6.22
N PHE A 12 4.54 -2.09 5.95
CA PHE A 12 3.24 -2.79 5.86
C PHE A 12 2.50 -2.80 7.20
N ALA A 13 3.20 -3.01 8.32
CA ALA A 13 2.59 -3.02 9.65
C ALA A 13 2.00 -1.65 9.99
N VAL A 14 2.80 -0.59 9.90
CA VAL A 14 2.34 0.79 10.13
C VAL A 14 1.24 1.17 9.16
N GLY A 15 1.40 0.82 7.87
CA GLY A 15 0.42 1.08 6.84
C GLY A 15 -0.94 0.46 7.14
N ASN A 16 -0.97 -0.80 7.59
CA ASN A 16 -2.22 -1.46 7.97
C ASN A 16 -2.82 -0.91 9.28
N LEU A 17 -2.00 -0.43 10.22
CA LEU A 17 -2.49 0.19 11.45
C LEU A 17 -3.16 1.53 11.17
N VAL A 18 -2.53 2.38 10.36
CA VAL A 18 -3.02 3.75 10.09
C VAL A 18 -4.12 3.76 9.04
N TRP A 19 -3.99 2.95 7.99
CA TRP A 19 -4.85 2.98 6.80
C TRP A 19 -5.56 1.65 6.53
N GLY A 20 -5.69 0.78 7.55
CA GLY A 20 -6.34 -0.53 7.42
C GLY A 20 -7.80 -0.46 6.96
N HIS A 21 -8.48 0.66 7.22
CA HIS A 21 -9.87 0.90 6.79
C HIS A 21 -10.03 0.90 5.26
N PHE A 22 -9.00 1.30 4.51
CA PHE A 22 -9.01 1.30 3.04
C PHE A 22 -9.02 -0.11 2.44
N GLU A 23 -8.81 -1.15 3.25
CA GLU A 23 -8.82 -2.56 2.90
C GLU A 23 -9.91 -3.34 3.65
N ALA A 24 -10.89 -2.66 4.27
CA ALA A 24 -11.88 -3.26 5.17
C ALA A 24 -12.69 -4.41 4.54
N LYS A 25 -13.11 -4.29 3.28
CA LYS A 25 -13.85 -5.35 2.56
C LYS A 25 -12.96 -6.19 1.63
N THR A 26 -11.63 -5.99 1.63
CA THR A 26 -10.73 -6.87 0.85
C THR A 26 -10.61 -8.22 1.54
N PRO A 27 -10.79 -9.35 0.83
CA PRO A 27 -10.63 -10.66 1.42
C PRO A 27 -9.19 -10.87 1.92
N LEU A 28 -9.06 -11.50 3.09
CA LEU A 28 -7.79 -11.64 3.81
C LEU A 28 -6.68 -12.26 2.94
N TRP A 29 -7.01 -13.25 2.12
CA TRP A 29 -6.03 -13.91 1.24
C TRP A 29 -5.39 -12.95 0.22
N ARG A 30 -6.13 -11.94 -0.28
CA ARG A 30 -5.56 -10.92 -1.19
C ARG A 30 -4.61 -9.98 -0.45
N ARG A 31 -4.90 -9.69 0.82
CA ARG A 31 -4.02 -8.87 1.67
C ARG A 31 -2.70 -9.60 1.96
N TRP A 32 -2.77 -10.90 2.28
CA TRP A 32 -1.57 -11.74 2.43
C TRP A 32 -0.81 -11.89 1.11
N ALA A 33 -1.49 -12.17 0.00
CA ALA A 33 -0.85 -12.30 -1.31
C ALA A 33 -0.09 -11.01 -1.68
N LYS A 34 -0.70 -9.83 -1.46
CA LYS A 34 -0.04 -8.54 -1.65
C LYS A 34 1.20 -8.40 -0.78
N TYR A 35 1.10 -8.71 0.51
CA TYR A 35 2.24 -8.64 1.44
C TYR A 35 3.40 -9.56 1.03
N PHE A 36 3.13 -10.84 0.77
CA PHE A 36 4.15 -11.81 0.35
C PHE A 36 4.75 -11.47 -1.02
N ALA A 37 3.96 -10.96 -1.97
CA ALA A 37 4.47 -10.47 -3.24
C ALA A 37 5.51 -9.35 -3.02
N PHE A 38 5.20 -8.38 -2.15
CA PHE A 38 6.16 -7.33 -1.80
C PHE A 38 7.42 -7.86 -1.11
N LEU A 39 7.32 -8.86 -0.23
CA LEU A 39 8.50 -9.49 0.38
C LEU A 39 9.38 -10.19 -0.66
N VAL A 40 8.79 -10.94 -1.59
CA VAL A 40 9.54 -11.61 -2.67
C VAL A 40 10.22 -10.56 -3.57
N ILE A 41 9.49 -9.53 -4.00
CA ILE A 41 10.06 -8.42 -4.79
C ILE A 41 11.21 -7.76 -4.03
N THR A 42 11.05 -7.51 -2.73
CA THR A 42 12.09 -6.92 -1.87
C THR A 42 13.34 -7.80 -1.81
N ALA A 43 13.17 -9.11 -1.61
CA ALA A 43 14.29 -10.05 -1.59
C ALA A 43 15.03 -10.06 -2.92
N LEU A 44 14.31 -10.09 -4.04
CA LEU A 44 14.89 -10.06 -5.39
C LEU A 44 15.63 -8.74 -5.69
N LEU A 45 15.03 -7.60 -5.34
CA LEU A 45 15.65 -6.29 -5.53
C LEU A 45 16.88 -6.12 -4.64
N SER A 46 16.80 -6.54 -3.37
CA SER A 46 17.92 -6.49 -2.44
C SER A 46 19.07 -7.38 -2.92
N ALA A 47 18.78 -8.58 -3.43
CA ALA A 47 19.79 -9.49 -3.96
C ALA A 47 20.48 -8.95 -5.22
N LYS A 48 19.74 -8.28 -6.12
CA LYS A 48 20.27 -7.81 -7.41
C LYS A 48 20.85 -6.40 -7.38
N PHE A 49 20.26 -5.51 -6.60
CA PHE A 49 20.54 -4.07 -6.60
C PHE A 49 20.85 -3.51 -5.21
N GLY A 50 20.92 -4.37 -4.18
CA GLY A 50 21.16 -3.95 -2.81
C GLY A 50 20.07 -3.04 -2.24
N HIS A 51 20.45 -2.25 -1.24
CA HIS A 51 19.56 -1.31 -0.55
C HIS A 51 18.98 -0.25 -1.50
N VAL A 52 19.74 0.17 -2.51
CA VAL A 52 19.30 1.18 -3.48
C VAL A 52 18.06 0.71 -4.24
N GLY A 53 18.02 -0.54 -4.70
CA GLY A 53 16.86 -1.07 -5.41
C GLY A 53 15.59 -1.09 -4.54
N VAL A 54 15.73 -1.46 -3.27
CA VAL A 54 14.61 -1.48 -2.32
C VAL A 54 14.17 -0.05 -1.99
N ALA A 55 15.11 0.87 -1.76
CA ALA A 55 14.82 2.28 -1.50
C ALA A 55 14.11 2.93 -2.68
N THR A 56 14.51 2.64 -3.92
CA THR A 56 13.81 3.10 -5.12
C THR A 56 12.38 2.57 -5.18
N MET A 57 12.16 1.27 -4.94
CA MET A 57 10.82 0.68 -4.90
C MET A 57 9.94 1.35 -3.84
N LEU A 58 10.45 1.54 -2.61
CA LEU A 58 9.73 2.21 -1.53
C LEU A 58 9.45 3.68 -1.86
N GLY A 59 10.41 4.39 -2.44
CA GLY A 59 10.25 5.78 -2.88
C GLY A 59 9.17 5.93 -3.94
N LEU A 60 9.16 5.06 -4.96
CA LEU A 60 8.10 5.04 -5.98
C LEU A 60 6.73 4.72 -5.37
N GLY A 61 6.66 3.74 -4.46
CA GLY A 61 5.44 3.40 -3.73
C GLY A 61 4.92 4.57 -2.88
N PHE A 62 5.82 5.30 -2.22
CA PHE A 62 5.47 6.49 -1.44
C PHE A 62 4.93 7.61 -2.33
N VAL A 63 5.59 7.91 -3.46
CA VAL A 63 5.09 8.89 -4.44
C VAL A 63 3.70 8.48 -4.93
N ALA A 64 3.49 7.22 -5.28
CA ALA A 64 2.18 6.72 -5.69
C ALA A 64 1.13 6.91 -4.58
N ALA A 65 1.47 6.62 -3.31
CA ALA A 65 0.57 6.86 -2.19
C ALA A 65 0.24 8.36 -2.05
N VAL A 66 1.22 9.26 -2.11
CA VAL A 66 0.98 10.71 -2.04
C VAL A 66 0.08 11.18 -3.19
N VAL A 67 0.31 10.70 -4.41
CA VAL A 67 -0.54 11.05 -5.56
C VAL A 67 -1.97 10.52 -5.39
N VAL A 68 -2.12 9.27 -4.95
CA VAL A 68 -3.43 8.64 -4.77
C VAL A 68 -4.21 9.32 -3.66
N HIS A 69 -3.60 9.49 -2.49
CA HIS A 69 -4.26 10.06 -1.30
C HIS A 69 -4.36 11.58 -1.39
N GLY A 70 -3.36 12.29 -1.88
CA GLY A 70 -3.33 13.76 -1.93
C GLY A 70 -4.08 14.36 -3.11
N TRP A 71 -4.27 13.63 -4.21
CA TRP A 71 -4.84 14.20 -5.43
C TRP A 71 -5.93 13.34 -6.06
N TRP A 72 -5.66 12.06 -6.33
CA TRP A 72 -6.58 11.23 -7.09
C TRP A 72 -7.88 10.92 -6.33
N LEU A 73 -7.80 10.52 -5.05
CA LEU A 73 -8.98 10.31 -4.22
C LEU A 73 -9.79 11.61 -4.03
N PRO A 74 -9.17 12.75 -3.66
CA PRO A 74 -9.88 14.04 -3.59
C PRO A 74 -10.57 14.43 -4.90
N LYS A 75 -9.95 14.16 -6.05
CA LYS A 75 -10.55 14.41 -7.37
C LYS A 75 -11.84 13.58 -7.60
N HIS A 76 -12.01 12.47 -6.90
CA HIS A 76 -13.22 11.65 -6.91
C HIS A 76 -14.19 11.97 -5.75
N GLY A 77 -13.97 13.08 -5.04
CA GLY A 77 -14.80 13.48 -3.90
C GLY A 77 -14.59 12.60 -2.66
N ILE A 78 -13.47 11.89 -2.58
CA ILE A 78 -13.11 11.01 -1.45
C ILE A 78 -11.94 11.65 -0.69
N ASN A 79 -12.09 11.80 0.62
CA ASN A 79 -11.02 12.23 1.50
C ASN A 79 -9.88 11.21 1.46
N GLY A 80 -8.70 11.66 1.04
CA GLY A 80 -7.53 10.81 0.91
C GLY A 80 -7.03 10.20 2.21
N TRP A 81 -7.36 10.77 3.37
CA TRP A 81 -6.92 10.23 4.65
C TRP A 81 -7.92 9.27 5.27
N THR A 82 -9.20 9.65 5.27
CA THR A 82 -10.28 8.90 5.94
C THR A 82 -11.05 7.96 5.03
N GLY A 83 -10.97 8.15 3.70
CA GLY A 83 -11.77 7.39 2.74
C GLY A 83 -13.25 7.80 2.69
N GLU A 84 -13.62 8.93 3.28
CA GLU A 84 -15.00 9.42 3.30
C GLU A 84 -15.35 10.32 2.11
N PRO A 85 -16.59 10.31 1.59
CA PRO A 85 -17.72 9.47 2.00
C PRO A 85 -17.50 8.00 1.67
N ARG A 86 -17.77 7.11 2.64
CA ARG A 86 -17.43 5.69 2.55
C ARG A 86 -18.07 5.02 1.34
N GLU A 87 -19.32 5.33 1.05
CA GLU A 87 -20.04 4.78 -0.11
C GLU A 87 -19.35 5.09 -1.45
N ALA A 88 -18.79 6.30 -1.60
CA ALA A 88 -18.07 6.68 -2.81
C ALA A 88 -16.78 5.87 -2.96
N TYR A 89 -16.04 5.69 -1.86
CA TYR A 89 -14.85 4.85 -1.85
C TYR A 89 -15.16 3.38 -2.11
N GLU A 90 -16.21 2.83 -1.50
CA GLU A 90 -16.61 1.43 -1.70
C GLU A 90 -17.05 1.18 -3.15
N ARG A 91 -17.84 2.09 -3.75
CA ARG A 91 -18.17 2.05 -5.19
C ARG A 91 -16.91 2.10 -6.06
N LEU A 92 -15.97 2.98 -5.76
CA LEU A 92 -14.70 3.09 -6.49
C LEU A 92 -13.88 1.80 -6.42
N ARG A 93 -13.92 1.11 -5.28
CA ARG A 93 -13.27 -0.20 -5.08
C ARG A 93 -14.00 -1.37 -5.73
N GLY A 94 -15.18 -1.13 -6.31
CA GLY A 94 -16.06 -2.20 -6.80
C GLY A 94 -16.55 -3.12 -5.68
N TRP A 95 -16.49 -2.67 -4.43
CA TRP A 95 -17.13 -3.35 -3.33
C TRP A 95 -18.62 -3.04 -3.43
N ARG A 96 -19.46 -4.09 -3.47
CA ARG A 96 -20.92 -3.89 -3.55
C ARG A 96 -21.37 -2.99 -2.39
N ALA A 97 -22.18 -1.99 -2.74
CA ALA A 97 -23.04 -1.29 -1.78
C ALA A 97 -24.01 -2.32 -1.17
#